data_AF-A0A8K0Y6U7-F1
#
_entry.id   AF-A0A8K0Y6U7-F1
#
_cell.length_a   1.000
_cell.length_b   1.000
_cell.length_c   1.000
_cell.angle_alpha   90.00
_cell.angle_beta   90.00
_cell.angle_gamma   90.00
#
_symmetry.space_group_name_H-M   'P 1'
#
loop_
_entity.id
_entity.type
_entity.pdbx_description
1 polymer ?
#
loop_
_entity_poly.entity_id
_entity_poly.type
_entity_poly.pdbx_seq_one_letter_code
_entity_poly.pdbx_strand_id
1 'polypeptide(L)' 'MRNSSLLNEAYELCEEGEYTLALEYYDLVLYKEPHNVTALINKGVTLQNIGKVKQSIKCYDACH' A
#
# COMPACT_ATOMS: atom_id res chain seq x y z
N MET A 1 2.07 14.15 13.06
CA MET A 1 1.52 14.38 11.70
C MET A 1 2.51 13.90 10.62
N ARG A 2 2.87 12.61 10.57
CA ARG A 2 3.86 12.09 9.59
C ARG A 2 3.37 10.92 8.73
N ASN A 3 2.19 10.36 9.00
CA ASN A 3 1.72 9.14 8.30
C ASN A 3 1.02 9.47 6.97
N SER A 4 0.31 10.60 6.88
CA SER A 4 -0.36 11.02 5.64
C SER A 4 0.62 11.35 4.50
N SER A 5 1.85 11.77 4.81
CA SER A 5 2.87 12.07 3.80
C SER A 5 3.39 10.80 3.11
N LEU A 6 3.69 9.76 3.90
CA LEU A 6 4.23 8.50 3.37
C LEU A 6 3.22 7.79 2.47
N LEU A 7 1.93 7.91 2.78
CA LEU A 7 0.88 7.30 1.99
C LEU A 7 0.70 7.97 0.62
N ASN A 8 0.84 9.29 0.57
CA ASN A 8 0.83 10.04 -0.69
C ASN A 8 2.10 9.75 -1.51
N GLU A 9 3.28 9.74 -0.88
CA GLU A 9 4.55 9.44 -1.54
C GLU A 9 4.55 8.00 -2.11
N ALA A 10 4.00 7.03 -1.37
CA ALA A 10 3.81 5.67 -1.87
C ALA A 10 2.88 5.60 -3.09
N TYR A 11 1.83 6.43 -3.12
CA TYR A 11 0.94 6.52 -4.26
C TYR A 11 1.64 7.11 -5.49
N GLU A 12 2.39 8.20 -5.32
CA GLU A 12 3.18 8.82 -6.40
C GLU A 12 4.20 7.82 -6.98
N LEU A 13 4.93 7.09 -6.12
CA LEU A 13 5.85 6.03 -6.54
C LEU A 13 5.14 4.91 -7.32
N CYS A 14 3.92 4.56 -6.93
CA CYS A 14 3.12 3.58 -7.67
C CYS A 14 2.76 4.08 -9.08
N GLU A 15 2.41 5.36 -9.22
CA GLU A 15 2.10 5.97 -10.52
C GLU A 15 3.35 6.08 -11.42
N GLU A 16 4.53 6.27 -10.81
CA GLU A 16 5.83 6.27 -11.51
C GLU A 16 6.31 4.86 -11.91
N GLY A 17 5.64 3.80 -11.43
CA GLY A 17 6.02 2.41 -11.69
C GLY A 17 7.05 1.84 -10.71
N GLU A 18 7.45 2.61 -9.70
CA GLU A 18 8.35 2.21 -8.62
C GLU A 18 7.62 1.41 -7.54
N TYR A 19 7.00 0.31 -7.97
CA TYR A 19 6.10 -0.48 -7.14
C TYR A 19 6.77 -1.08 -5.90
N THR A 20 8.05 -1.45 -5.98
CA THR A 20 8.76 -2.05 -4.84
C THR A 20 8.86 -1.05 -3.68
N LEU A 21 9.25 0.19 -3.97
CA LEU A 21 9.39 1.23 -2.96
C LEU A 21 8.02 1.68 -2.43
N ALA A 22 7.02 1.78 -3.31
CA ALA A 22 5.63 2.03 -2.90
C ALA A 22 5.14 1.00 -1.87
N LEU A 23 5.41 -0.29 -2.11
CA LEU A 23 5.04 -1.37 -1.18
C LEU A 23 5.76 -1.25 0.17
N GLU A 24 7.05 -0.92 0.20
CA GLU A 24 7.79 -0.68 1.44
C GLU A 24 7.18 0.45 2.26
N TYR A 25 6.74 1.51 1.59
CA TYR A 25 6.13 2.66 2.24
C TYR A 25 4.75 2.33 2.79
N TYR A 26 3.93 1.60 2.04
CA TYR A 26 2.67 1.08 2.57
C TYR A 26 2.90 0.18 3.77
N ASP A 27 3.91 -0.69 3.75
CA ASP A 27 4.28 -1.52 4.89
C ASP A 27 4.72 -0.69 6.10
N LEU A 28 5.45 0.41 5.90
CA LEU A 28 5.83 1.32 6.97
C LEU A 28 4.61 2.03 7.59
N VAL A 29 3.63 2.43 6.77
CA VAL A 29 2.37 3.02 7.27
C VAL A 29 1.60 1.97 8.07
N LEU A 30 1.45 0.76 7.53
CA LEU A 30 0.75 -0.36 8.18
C LEU A 30 1.45 -0.84 9.45
N TYR A 31 2.77 -0.73 9.54
CA TYR A 31 3.50 -1.03 10.78
C TYR A 31 3.10 -0.09 11.93
N LYS A 32 2.82 1.18 11.63
CA LYS A 32 2.39 2.16 12.63
C LYS A 32 0.88 2.15 12.85
N GLU A 33 0.12 1.94 11.78
CA GLU A 33 -1.33 1.93 11.75
C GLU A 33 -1.81 0.65 11.02
N PRO A 34 -1.83 -0.50 11.69
CA PRO A 34 -2.15 -1.79 11.07
C PRO A 34 -3.53 -1.85 10.41
N HIS A 35 -4.45 -0.99 10.86
CA HIS A 35 -5.82 -0.87 10.36
C HIS A 35 -6.02 0.33 9.44
N ASN A 36 -4.94 0.91 8.90
CA ASN A 36 -5.06 1.99 7.92
C ASN A 36 -5.62 1.44 6.60
N VAL A 37 -6.95 1.56 6.45
CA VAL A 37 -7.71 1.06 5.30
C VAL A 37 -7.16 1.63 3.98
N THR A 38 -6.79 2.91 3.94
CA THR A 38 -6.23 3.52 2.73
C THR A 38 -4.91 2.86 2.32
N ALA A 39 -4.02 2.58 3.28
CA ALA A 39 -2.75 1.91 3.01
C ALA A 39 -2.97 0.47 2.53
N LEU A 40 -3.91 -0.27 3.13
CA LEU A 40 -4.26 -1.63 2.71
C LEU A 40 -4.83 -1.66 1.29
N ILE A 41 -5.77 -0.75 0.97
CA ILE A 41 -6.37 -0.66 -0.37
C ILE A 41 -5.30 -0.32 -1.40
N ASN A 42 -4.51 0.72 -1.16
CA ASN A 42 -3.49 1.17 -2.11
C ASN A 42 -2.41 0.10 -2.32
N LYS A 43 -1.95 -0.54 -1.24
CA LYS A 43 -1.05 -1.69 -1.33
C LYS A 43 -1.65 -2.83 -2.16
N GLY A 44 -2.93 -3.12 -1.95
CA GLY A 44 -3.68 -4.10 -2.73
C GLY A 44 -3.70 -3.77 -4.22
N VAL A 45 -3.98 -2.50 -4.58
CA VAL A 45 -3.99 -2.04 -5.97
C VAL A 45 -2.60 -2.18 -6.61
N THR A 46 -1.55 -1.70 -5.93
CA THR A 46 -0.16 -1.84 -6.39
C THR A 46 0.21 -3.31 -6.64
N LEU A 47 -0.16 -4.21 -5.71
CA LEU A 47 0.08 -5.65 -5.86
C LEU A 47 -0.68 -6.24 -7.06
N GLN A 48 -1.88 -5.76 -7.35
CA GLN A 48 -2.63 -6.16 -8.55
C GLN A 48 -1.92 -5.70 -9.82
N ASN A 49 -1.44 -4.44 -9.87
CA ASN A 49 -0.76 -3.87 -11.02
C ASN A 49 0.51 -4.65 -11.40
N ILE A 50 1.23 -5.21 -10.42
CA ILE A 50 2.41 -6.05 -10.65
C ILE A 50 2.11 -7.56 -10.77
N GLY A 51 0.83 -7.94 -10.88
CA GLY A 51 0.40 -9.33 -11.06
C GLY A 51 0.42 -10.21 -9.80
N LYS A 52 0.68 -9.65 -8.61
CA LYS A 52 0.67 -10.35 -7.32
C LYS A 52 -0.73 -10.42 -6.70
N VAL A 53 -1.69 -10.90 -7.48
CA VAL A 53 -3.13 -10.94 -7.14
C VAL A 53 -3.41 -11.64 -5.81
N LYS A 54 -2.74 -12.75 -5.50
CA LYS A 54 -2.94 -13.48 -4.22
C LYS A 54 -2.60 -12.65 -2.99
N GLN A 55 -1.59 -11.77 -3.08
CA GLN A 55 -1.23 -10.89 -1.97
C GLN A 55 -2.18 -9.70 -1.89
N SER A 56 -2.64 -9.19 -3.04
CA SER A 56 -3.65 -8.13 -3.13
C SER A 56 -4.94 -8.51 -2.40
N ILE A 57 -5.46 -9.72 -2.63
CA ILE A 57 -6.66 -10.23 -1.94
C ILE A 57 -6.51 -10.19 -0.42
N LYS A 58 -5.36 -10.61 0.11
CA LYS A 58 -5.10 -10.55 1.56
C LYS A 58 -5.16 -9.13 2.12
N CYS A 59 -4.72 -8.13 1.33
CA CYS A 59 -4.82 -6.73 1.74
C CYS A 59 -6.28 -6.27 1.80
N TYR A 60 -7.11 -6.67 0.84
CA TYR A 60 -8.54 -6.35 0.85
C TYR A 60 -9.30 -7.08 1.96
N ASP A 61 -8.97 -8.34 2.22
CA ASP A 61 -9.56 -9.11 3.32
C ASP A 61 -9.24 -8.47 4.69
N ALA A 62 -8.09 -7.82 4.81
CA ALA A 62 -7.68 -7.10 6.02
C ALA A 62 -8.36 -5.73 6.20
N CYS A 63 -9.13 -5.25 5.21
CA CYS A 63 -9.86 -3.98 5.29
C CYS A 63 -11.22 -4.08 6.02
N HIS A 64 -11.65 -5.29 6.39
CA HIS A 64 -12.89 -5.55 7.13
C HIS A 64 -12.72 -5.34 8.64
#